data_AF-A0A6A8AU03-F1
#
_entry.id   AF-A0A6A8AU03-F1
#
_cell.length_a   1.000
_cell.length_b   1.000
_cell.length_c   1.000
_cell.angle_alpha   90.00
_cell.angle_beta   90.00
_cell.angle_gamma   90.00
#
_symmetry.space_group_name_H-M   'P 1'
#
loop_
_entity.id
_entity.type
_entity.pdbx_description
1 polymer ?
#
loop_
_entity_poly.entity_id
_entity_poly.type
_entity_poly.pdbx_seq_one_letter_code
_entity_poly.pdbx_strand_id
1 'polypeptide(L)'
;MPFCPKCGEVFREDDEHCMKCGYDLKLRLEEKESESLSIPDEMEELKKKSTGLAGISLILIITVAVPLVLKTKTSPLLDQVSSILAIVCVVGSVYYNHRYNRLQKRIDELPDEEPSE
;
A
#
# COMPACT_ATOMS: atom_id res chain seq x y z
N MET A 1 -12.87 -12.75 17.62
CA MET A 1 -12.09 -13.53 18.62
C MET A 1 -10.69 -13.71 18.06
N PRO A 2 -9.67 -13.03 18.61
CA PRO A 2 -8.31 -13.16 18.10
C PRO A 2 -7.62 -14.42 18.67
N PHE A 3 -6.71 -15.01 17.87
CA PHE A 3 -6.00 -16.25 18.20
C PHE A 3 -4.49 -16.04 18.10
N CYS A 4 -3.75 -16.64 19.03
CA CYS A 4 -2.30 -16.56 19.08
C CYS A 4 -1.70 -17.27 17.85
N PRO A 5 -0.84 -16.61 17.05
CA PRO A 5 -0.29 -17.20 15.83
C PRO A 5 0.69 -18.35 16.12
N LYS A 6 1.23 -18.43 17.34
CA LYS A 6 2.22 -19.45 17.73
C LYS A 6 1.58 -20.74 18.25
N CYS A 7 0.46 -20.65 18.98
CA CYS A 7 -0.14 -21.80 19.66
C CYS A 7 -1.64 -21.98 19.44
N GLY A 8 -2.30 -21.06 18.74
CA GLY A 8 -3.73 -21.12 18.44
C GLY A 8 -4.66 -20.80 19.61
N GLU A 9 -4.13 -20.39 20.77
CA GLU A 9 -4.95 -20.04 21.93
C GLU A 9 -5.73 -18.74 21.71
N VAL A 10 -6.96 -18.69 22.20
CA VAL A 10 -7.76 -17.46 22.20
C VAL A 10 -7.18 -16.49 23.23
N PHE A 11 -7.02 -15.23 22.84
CA PHE A 11 -6.54 -14.17 23.74
C PHE A 11 -7.49 -12.96 23.67
N ARG A 12 -7.36 -12.03 24.62
CA ARG A 12 -8.10 -10.76 24.65
C ARG A 12 -7.24 -9.67 24.03
N GLU A 13 -7.84 -8.72 23.34
CA GLU A 13 -7.09 -7.66 22.62
C GLU A 13 -6.19 -6.82 23.54
N ASP A 14 -6.45 -6.82 24.84
CA ASP A 14 -5.64 -6.15 25.87
C ASP A 14 -4.43 -6.98 26.38
N ASP A 15 -4.31 -8.25 25.98
CA ASP A 15 -3.23 -9.13 26.44
C ASP A 15 -1.92 -8.81 25.68
N GLU A 16 -0.92 -8.28 26.39
CA GLU A 16 0.41 -7.99 25.79
C GLU A 16 1.14 -9.29 25.39
N HIS A 17 0.87 -10.40 26.08
CA HIS A 17 1.52 -11.69 25.84
C HIS A 17 0.51 -12.84 25.91
N CYS A 18 0.70 -13.86 25.08
CA CYS A 18 -0.09 -15.07 25.14
C CYS A 18 0.18 -15.81 26.46
N MET A 19 -0.84 -15.93 27.31
CA MET A 19 -0.75 -16.62 28.61
C MET A 19 -0.33 -18.10 28.51
N LYS A 20 -0.50 -18.72 27.35
CA LYS A 20 -0.18 -20.15 27.14
C LYS A 20 1.24 -20.41 26.64
N CYS A 21 1.79 -19.53 25.79
CA CYS A 21 3.07 -19.78 25.12
C CYS A 21 4.09 -18.65 25.24
N GLY A 22 3.73 -17.55 25.90
CA GLY A 22 4.59 -16.38 26.11
C GLY A 22 4.89 -15.57 24.85
N TYR A 23 4.14 -15.77 23.76
CA TYR A 23 4.31 -14.99 22.53
C TYR A 23 3.85 -13.54 22.72
N ASP A 24 4.67 -12.58 22.30
CA ASP A 24 4.38 -11.14 22.38
C ASP A 24 3.34 -10.75 21.32
N LEU A 25 2.19 -10.23 21.78
CA LEU A 25 1.03 -9.89 20.95
C LEU A 25 0.94 -8.40 20.64
N LYS A 26 1.72 -7.56 21.34
CA LYS A 26 1.66 -6.09 21.26
C LYS A 26 2.11 -5.56 19.90
N LEU A 27 3.15 -6.18 19.33
CA LEU A 27 3.72 -5.80 18.02
C LEU A 27 2.70 -5.85 16.86
N ARG A 28 1.65 -6.66 16.98
CA ARG A 28 0.64 -6.82 15.92
C ARG A 28 -0.44 -5.74 15.93
N LEU A 29 -0.72 -5.15 17.09
CA LEU A 29 -1.78 -4.13 17.19
C LEU A 29 -1.32 -2.80 16.59
N GLU A 30 -0.04 -2.46 16.76
CA GLU A 30 0.58 -1.26 16.16
C GLU A 30 0.66 -1.35 14.61
N GLU A 31 0.84 -2.55 14.05
CA GLU A 31 0.81 -2.77 12.60
C GLU A 31 -0.60 -2.66 11.99
N LYS A 32 -1.65 -2.92 12.77
CA LYS A 32 -3.03 -2.80 12.29
C LYS A 32 -3.58 -1.38 12.33
N GLU A 33 -3.08 -0.55 13.24
CA GLU A 33 -3.53 0.84 13.38
C GLU A 33 -2.82 1.81 12.41
N SER A 34 -1.69 1.38 11.84
CA SER A 34 -0.93 2.16 10.85
C SER A 34 -1.36 1.97 9.39
N GLU A 35 -2.28 1.05 9.08
CA GLU A 35 -2.90 0.88 7.75
C GLU A 35 -4.25 1.63 7.62
N SER A 36 -4.54 2.55 8.55
CA SER A 36 -5.62 3.53 8.41
C SER A 36 -5.17 4.90 8.89
N LEU A 37 -4.02 5.38 8.40
CA LEU A 37 -3.66 6.79 8.47
C LEU A 37 -3.69 7.37 7.05
N SER A 38 -4.83 8.02 6.77
CA SER A 38 -5.01 9.15 5.87
C SER A 38 -3.80 9.56 5.03
N ILE A 39 -4.01 9.49 3.72
CA ILE A 39 -3.34 10.32 2.70
C ILE A 39 -3.14 11.72 3.29
N PRO A 40 -1.91 12.25 3.41
CA PRO A 40 -1.73 13.67 3.65
C PRO A 40 -2.09 14.42 2.36
N ASP A 41 -3.37 14.80 2.25
CA ASP A 41 -3.86 15.91 1.43
C ASP A 41 -3.40 17.25 2.04
N GLU A 42 -2.10 17.47 2.18
CA GLU A 42 -1.57 18.79 2.57
C GLU A 42 -0.24 19.08 1.86
N MET A 43 -0.33 19.40 0.58
CA MET A 43 0.58 20.35 -0.06
C MET A 43 -0.22 21.28 -0.99
N GLU A 44 -1.34 21.80 -0.52
CA GLU A 44 -2.02 22.92 -1.16
C GLU A 44 -1.88 24.13 -0.25
N GLU A 45 -0.80 24.90 -0.41
CA GLU A 45 -0.75 26.36 -0.18
C GLU A 45 0.67 26.91 -0.38
N LEU A 46 1.20 26.80 -1.60
CA LEU A 46 2.12 27.82 -2.13
C LEU A 46 1.70 28.23 -3.53
N LYS A 47 0.59 28.99 -3.56
CA LYS A 47 0.48 30.28 -4.27
C LYS A 47 0.86 30.31 -5.76
N LYS A 48 -0.12 29.99 -6.59
CA LYS A 48 -0.71 30.93 -7.58
C LYS A 48 0.28 31.88 -8.29
N LYS A 49 0.79 31.50 -9.47
CA LYS A 49 0.66 32.25 -10.74
C LYS A 49 1.42 31.57 -11.90
N SER A 50 0.77 31.62 -13.06
CA SER A 50 1.31 31.42 -14.41
C SER A 50 1.35 29.99 -14.96
N THR A 51 0.33 29.76 -15.78
CA THR A 51 0.14 28.78 -16.84
C THR A 51 1.28 28.78 -17.86
N GLY A 52 1.72 27.59 -18.30
CA GLY A 52 2.43 27.36 -19.55
C GLY A 52 3.85 26.79 -19.41
N LEU A 53 4.03 25.52 -19.77
CA LEU A 53 5.32 24.84 -20.06
C LEU A 53 6.35 24.67 -18.92
N ALA A 54 6.39 25.52 -17.89
CA ALA A 54 7.39 25.43 -16.82
C ALA A 54 7.13 24.30 -15.80
N GLY A 55 5.87 23.87 -15.65
CA GLY A 55 5.49 22.82 -14.69
C GLY A 55 6.06 21.44 -15.01
N ILE A 56 6.16 21.08 -16.30
CA ILE A 56 6.75 19.80 -16.73
C ILE A 56 8.25 19.78 -16.40
N SER A 57 8.94 20.90 -16.59
CA SER A 57 10.36 21.03 -16.25
C SER A 57 10.59 20.87 -14.75
N LEU A 58 9.73 21.46 -13.92
CA LEU A 58 9.83 21.36 -12.46
C LEU A 58 9.51 19.93 -11.97
N ILE A 59 8.53 19.25 -12.58
CA ILE A 59 8.22 17.84 -12.31
C ILE A 59 9.37 16.92 -12.74
N LEU A 60 10.00 17.16 -13.88
CA LEU A 60 11.18 16.39 -14.33
C LEU A 60 12.38 16.62 -13.42
N ILE A 61 12.61 17.87 -12.98
CA ILE A 61 13.68 18.19 -12.03
C ILE A 61 13.41 17.53 -10.69
N ILE A 62 12.17 17.54 -10.18
CA ILE A 62 11.82 16.85 -8.92
C ILE A 62 11.99 15.34 -9.08
N THR A 63 11.47 14.73 -10.15
CA THR A 63 11.53 13.27 -10.35
C THR A 63 12.95 12.75 -10.62
N VAL A 64 13.87 13.57 -11.12
CA VAL A 64 15.26 13.16 -11.39
C VAL A 64 16.23 13.61 -10.29
N ALA A 65 16.17 14.87 -9.85
CA ALA A 65 17.14 15.44 -8.91
C ALA A 65 16.89 15.00 -7.46
N VAL A 66 15.63 14.83 -7.03
CA VAL A 66 15.32 14.37 -5.67
C VAL A 66 15.85 12.95 -5.41
N PRO A 67 15.62 11.93 -6.28
CA PRO A 67 16.20 10.62 -6.05
C PRO A 67 17.73 10.63 -6.16
N LEU A 68 18.33 11.47 -7.02
CA LEU A 68 19.78 11.66 -7.07
C LEU A 68 20.34 12.20 -5.74
N VAL A 69 19.70 13.20 -5.13
CA VAL A 69 20.12 13.76 -3.84
C VAL A 69 19.85 12.77 -2.70
N LEU A 70 18.74 12.04 -2.71
CA LEU A 70 18.46 10.97 -1.75
C LEU A 70 19.48 9.82 -1.84
N LYS A 71 19.99 9.52 -3.04
CA LYS A 71 21.07 8.53 -3.25
C LYS A 71 22.38 8.91 -2.56
N THR A 72 22.59 10.19 -2.23
CA THR A 72 23.80 10.66 -1.51
C THR A 72 23.75 10.45 0.00
N LYS A 73 22.58 10.17 0.58
CA LYS A 73 22.39 10.02 2.05
C LYS A 73 21.76 8.68 2.48
N THR A 74 21.39 7.81 1.54
CA THR A 74 20.65 6.59 1.87
C THR A 74 21.58 5.40 2.07
N SER A 75 21.38 4.75 3.21
CA SER A 75 21.97 3.45 3.55
C SER A 75 21.72 2.43 2.43
N PRO A 76 22.64 1.47 2.19
CA PRO A 76 22.56 0.50 1.09
C PRO A 76 21.29 -0.38 1.08
N LEU A 77 20.53 -0.38 2.18
CA LEU A 77 19.27 -1.11 2.30
C LEU A 77 18.12 -0.50 1.48
N LEU A 78 18.08 0.83 1.29
CA LEU A 78 16.95 1.47 0.59
C LEU A 78 16.94 1.16 -0.93
N ASP A 79 18.11 1.00 -1.53
CA ASP A 79 18.26 0.69 -2.97
C ASP A 79 17.71 -0.70 -3.29
N GLN A 80 17.93 -1.69 -2.40
CA GLN A 80 17.34 -3.03 -2.55
C GLN A 80 15.82 -3.02 -2.41
N VAL A 81 15.28 -2.26 -1.45
CA VAL A 81 13.82 -2.20 -1.22
C VAL A 81 13.10 -1.54 -2.40
N SER A 82 13.67 -0.50 -3.02
CA SER A 82 13.09 0.15 -4.19
C SER A 82 13.00 -0.78 -5.40
N SER A 83 14.07 -1.54 -5.67
CA SER A 83 14.11 -2.51 -6.77
C SER A 83 13.10 -3.64 -6.56
N ILE A 84 13.05 -4.19 -5.34
CA ILE A 84 12.09 -5.24 -4.98
C ILE A 84 10.66 -4.72 -5.10
N LEU A 85 10.37 -3.51 -4.59
CA LEU A 85 9.05 -2.91 -4.68
C LEU A 85 8.63 -2.67 -6.13
N ALA A 86 9.54 -2.21 -7.00
CA ALA A 86 9.27 -2.05 -8.42
C ALA A 86 8.90 -3.37 -9.10
N ILE A 87 9.61 -4.46 -8.81
CA ILE A 87 9.31 -5.80 -9.34
C ILE A 87 7.93 -6.27 -8.83
N VAL A 88 7.65 -6.11 -7.54
CA VAL A 88 6.35 -6.47 -6.94
C VAL A 88 5.22 -5.66 -7.56
N CYS A 89 5.40 -4.37 -7.79
CA CYS A 89 4.42 -3.53 -8.47
C CYS A 89 4.16 -4.00 -9.90
N VAL A 90 5.18 -4.28 -10.69
CA VAL A 90 5.01 -4.74 -12.09
C VAL A 90 4.30 -6.09 -12.14
N VAL A 91 4.76 -7.07 -11.36
CA VAL A 91 4.14 -8.41 -11.32
C VAL A 91 2.72 -8.32 -10.76
N GLY A 92 2.51 -7.50 -9.73
CA GLY A 92 1.21 -7.22 -9.13
C GLY A 92 0.23 -6.61 -10.13
N SER A 93 0.66 -5.60 -10.90
CA SER A 93 -0.16 -4.98 -11.94
C SER A 93 -0.53 -5.95 -13.05
N VAL A 94 0.40 -6.80 -13.51
CA VAL A 94 0.13 -7.82 -14.53
C VAL A 94 -0.87 -8.87 -14.00
N TYR A 95 -0.64 -9.36 -12.78
CA TYR A 95 -1.52 -10.34 -12.15
C TYR A 95 -2.92 -9.76 -11.89
N TYR A 96 -2.98 -8.53 -11.37
CA TYR A 96 -4.21 -7.81 -11.11
C TYR A 96 -5.00 -7.59 -12.39
N ASN A 97 -4.35 -7.08 -13.45
CA ASN A 97 -4.99 -6.83 -14.73
C ASN A 97 -5.52 -8.13 -15.36
N HIS A 98 -4.73 -9.22 -15.32
CA HIS A 98 -5.17 -10.52 -15.81
C HIS A 98 -6.39 -11.06 -15.03
N ARG A 99 -6.38 -10.92 -13.70
CA ARG A 99 -7.50 -11.33 -12.84
C ARG A 99 -8.75 -10.48 -13.07
N TYR A 100 -8.57 -9.16 -13.21
CA TYR A 100 -9.64 -8.22 -13.50
C TYR A 100 -10.32 -8.54 -14.82
N ASN A 101 -9.55 -8.73 -15.90
CA ASN A 101 -10.08 -9.12 -17.20
C ASN A 101 -10.87 -10.44 -17.15
N ARG A 102 -10.44 -11.40 -16.32
CA ARG A 102 -11.15 -12.67 -16.14
C ARG A 102 -12.47 -12.51 -15.39
N LEU A 103 -12.53 -11.59 -14.42
CA LEU A 103 -13.76 -11.30 -13.69
C LEU A 103 -14.75 -10.53 -14.56
N GLN A 104 -14.25 -9.58 -15.35
CA GLN A 104 -15.07 -8.81 -16.29
C GLN A 104 -15.83 -9.72 -17.25
N LYS A 105 -15.13 -10.69 -17.86
CA LYS A 105 -15.77 -11.68 -18.73
C LYS A 105 -16.90 -12.46 -18.06
N ARG A 106 -16.74 -12.80 -16.78
CA ARG A 106 -17.79 -13.50 -16.04
C ARG A 106 -19.00 -12.60 -15.80
N ILE A 107 -18.77 -11.33 -15.48
CA ILE A 107 -19.84 -10.34 -15.29
C ILE A 107 -20.59 -10.14 -16.61
N ASP A 108 -19.89 -10.03 -17.73
CA ASP A 108 -20.48 -9.89 -19.07
C ASP A 108 -21.23 -11.17 -19.51
N GLU A 109 -20.89 -12.34 -18.95
CA GLU A 109 -21.54 -13.63 -19.19
C GLU A 109 -22.74 -13.90 -18.27
N LEU A 110 -22.99 -13.06 -17.24
CA LEU A 110 -24.18 -13.22 -16.42
C LEU A 110 -25.41 -12.80 -17.25
N PRO A 111 -26.39 -13.70 -17.48
CA PRO A 111 -27.63 -13.33 -18.11
C PRO A 111 -28.39 -12.36 -17.22
N ASP A 112 -28.93 -11.30 -17.80
CA ASP A 112 -29.85 -10.40 -17.12
C ASP A 112 -31.09 -11.21 -16.70
N GLU A 113 -31.14 -11.66 -15.45
CA GLU A 113 -32.40 -12.12 -14.86
C GLU A 113 -33.29 -10.88 -14.72
N GLU A 114 -34.13 -10.65 -15.73
CA GLU A 114 -35.20 -9.68 -15.63
C GLU A 114 -36.09 -10.05 -14.43
N PRO A 115 -36.39 -9.11 -13.53
CA PRO A 115 -37.28 -9.38 -12.41
C PRO A 115 -38.66 -9.67 -12.98
N SER A 116 -39.10 -10.92 -12.85
CA SER A 116 -40.46 -11.35 -13.20
C SER A 116 -41.47 -10.63 -12.28
N GLU A 117 -42.29 -9.77 -12.89
CA GLU A 117 -43.43 -9.06 -12.29
C GLU A 117 -44.45 -9.98 -11.60
#